data_AF-A2YHG3-F1
#
_entry.id   AF-A2YHG3-F1
#
_cell.length_a   1.000
_cell.length_b   1.000
_cell.length_c   1.000
_cell.angle_alpha   90.00
_cell.angle_beta   90.00
_cell.angle_gamma   90.00
#
_symmetry.space_group_name_H-M   'P 1'
#
loop_
_entity.id
_entity.type
_entity.pdbx_description
1 polymer ?
#
loop_
_entity_poly.entity_id
_entity_poly.type
_entity_poly.pdbx_seq_one_letter_code
_entity_poly.pdbx_strand_id
1 'polypeptide(L)'
;MVQYNFKRITVVPPGKDFIDIIILSRTQRQTPTVVHKGYAISRIRQFYMRKVKYTQSNFYEKLSTVIDDFPRLDGIHPFYGDLLHVLYNKDHYKLALGQINTARNIIAKIAKDYLRLLKYGDSLYRCKCLKVAALGQLEREEGLRLEEEAAQEAFQIDGHELTEEQREILGQIRKKKALLIQEHRMKKRTAESRPIVPRKFDKDRTFTTDRMGRQLSSMGFDPSAAMDRARSRSRGRKRERSLSRAASDGDDMDIDGQQSSKKLRALSRSRSRSKSRPPEEVVPGEGFKDSAQKKKAIKKAKDSVRNRNKEARRGEADRVIPTLKPKHLFSGKSSIGKTSRR
;
A
#
# COMPACT_ATOMS: atom_id res chain seq x y z
N MET A 1 -5.78 -2.47 -57.91
CA MET A 1 -6.22 -1.28 -57.16
C MET A 1 -6.49 -1.73 -55.72
N VAL A 2 -5.51 -1.64 -54.82
CA VAL A 2 -5.65 -2.16 -53.45
C VAL A 2 -6.41 -1.11 -52.64
N GLN A 3 -7.69 -1.37 -52.38
CA GLN A 3 -8.63 -0.42 -51.77
C GLN A 3 -8.35 -0.18 -50.28
N TYR A 4 -7.52 -1.02 -49.64
CA TYR A 4 -7.21 -0.96 -48.20
C TYR A 4 -5.71 -1.15 -47.94
N ASN A 5 -5.04 -0.13 -47.40
CA ASN A 5 -3.61 -0.17 -47.12
C ASN A 5 -3.33 -0.17 -45.60
N PHE A 6 -3.33 -1.36 -45.01
CA PHE A 6 -3.08 -1.58 -43.58
C PHE A 6 -1.66 -1.18 -43.11
N LYS A 7 -0.74 -0.86 -44.04
CA LYS A 7 0.63 -0.42 -43.69
C LYS A 7 0.74 1.07 -43.35
N ARG A 8 -0.32 1.88 -43.60
CA ARG A 8 -0.30 3.32 -43.32
C ARG A 8 -0.72 3.68 -41.88
N ILE A 9 -1.11 2.69 -41.08
CA ILE A 9 -1.60 2.88 -39.71
C ILE A 9 -0.45 3.39 -38.83
N THR A 10 -0.69 4.47 -38.10
CA THR A 10 0.30 5.00 -37.15
C THR A 10 0.48 4.05 -35.95
N VAL A 11 1.72 3.94 -35.46
CA VAL A 11 2.03 3.10 -34.30
C VAL A 11 1.33 3.68 -33.06
N VAL A 12 0.47 2.89 -32.42
CA VAL A 12 -0.24 3.24 -31.19
C VAL A 12 0.71 3.02 -29.99
N PRO A 13 1.10 4.06 -29.25
CA PRO A 13 1.94 3.90 -28.06
C PRO A 13 1.14 3.28 -26.90
N PRO A 14 1.80 2.57 -25.97
CA PRO A 14 1.15 2.10 -24.74
C PRO A 14 0.75 3.30 -23.86
N GLY A 15 -0.29 3.14 -23.04
CA GLY A 15 -0.94 4.25 -22.32
C GLY A 15 0.01 5.12 -21.48
N LYS A 16 1.01 4.52 -20.82
CA LYS A 16 2.00 5.28 -20.04
C LYS A 16 2.91 6.13 -20.94
N ASP A 17 3.42 5.56 -22.02
CA ASP A 17 4.28 6.27 -22.96
C ASP A 17 3.49 7.34 -23.73
N PHE A 18 2.20 7.09 -23.98
CA PHE A 18 1.29 8.06 -24.58
C PHE A 18 1.17 9.33 -23.73
N ILE A 19 0.95 9.16 -22.42
CA ILE A 19 0.91 10.25 -21.45
C ILE A 19 2.25 10.99 -21.42
N ASP A 20 3.37 10.27 -21.32
CA ASP A 20 4.70 10.88 -21.23
C ASP A 20 5.08 11.65 -22.51
N ILE A 21 4.75 11.12 -23.69
CA ILE A 21 4.95 11.80 -24.98
C ILE A 21 4.15 13.11 -25.02
N ILE A 22 2.89 13.09 -24.58
CA ILE A 22 2.03 14.28 -24.65
C ILE A 22 2.39 15.31 -23.56
N ILE A 23 2.58 14.88 -22.32
CA ILE A 23 2.81 15.77 -21.16
C ILE A 23 4.24 16.30 -21.16
N LEU A 24 5.25 15.42 -21.23
CA LEU A 24 6.66 15.80 -21.06
C LEU A 24 7.28 16.29 -22.38
N SER A 25 6.96 15.66 -23.50
CA SER A 25 7.63 15.99 -24.77
C SER A 25 6.94 17.10 -25.57
N ARG A 26 5.60 17.14 -25.63
CA ARG A 26 4.89 18.20 -26.38
C ARG A 26 4.55 19.40 -25.52
N THR A 27 3.81 19.17 -24.44
CA THR A 27 3.24 20.27 -23.65
C THR A 27 4.32 21.11 -22.98
N GLN A 28 5.33 20.49 -22.37
CA GLN A 28 6.38 21.22 -21.66
C GLN A 28 7.37 21.91 -22.62
N ARG A 29 7.63 21.36 -23.81
CA ARG A 29 8.58 21.94 -24.78
C ARG A 29 7.96 23.04 -25.64
N GLN A 30 6.69 22.89 -26.03
CA GLN A 30 6.02 23.83 -26.95
C GLN A 30 5.27 24.97 -26.26
N THR A 31 5.00 24.87 -24.95
CA THR A 31 4.34 25.94 -24.19
C THR A 31 5.32 26.63 -23.23
N PRO A 32 5.16 27.94 -22.97
CA PRO A 32 6.02 28.65 -22.03
C PRO A 32 6.00 27.99 -20.63
N THR A 33 7.11 28.07 -19.91
CA THR A 33 7.34 27.30 -18.67
C THR A 33 7.42 28.15 -17.41
N VAL A 34 7.89 29.40 -17.51
CA VAL A 34 8.16 30.26 -16.35
C VAL A 34 6.97 31.17 -16.03
N VAL A 35 6.58 31.24 -14.75
CA VAL A 35 5.57 32.17 -14.21
C VAL A 35 6.05 32.70 -12.87
N HIS A 36 5.98 34.01 -12.67
CA HIS A 36 6.31 34.66 -11.40
C HIS A 36 5.04 35.02 -10.61
N LYS A 37 5.19 35.11 -9.29
CA LYS A 37 4.07 35.43 -8.36
C LYS A 37 3.57 36.86 -8.51
N GLY A 38 4.40 37.79 -8.97
CA GLY A 38 4.04 39.21 -9.14
C GLY A 38 3.28 39.54 -10.43
N TYR A 39 2.97 38.54 -11.28
CA TYR A 39 2.20 38.78 -12.50
C TYR A 39 0.71 38.99 -12.19
N ALA A 40 0.07 39.83 -13.02
CA ALA A 40 -1.39 40.00 -12.97
C ALA A 40 -2.11 38.65 -13.12
N ILE A 41 -3.17 38.46 -12.33
CA ILE A 41 -3.91 37.18 -12.28
C ILE A 41 -4.43 36.74 -13.65
N SER A 42 -4.78 37.69 -14.52
CA SER A 42 -5.20 37.41 -15.91
C SER A 42 -4.12 36.66 -16.70
N ARG A 43 -2.85 37.09 -16.61
CA ARG A 43 -1.72 36.43 -17.29
C ARG A 43 -1.46 35.03 -16.72
N ILE A 44 -1.60 34.86 -15.41
CA ILE A 44 -1.46 33.56 -14.74
C ILE A 44 -2.57 32.60 -15.19
N ARG A 45 -3.83 33.06 -15.24
CA ARG A 45 -4.97 32.27 -15.74
C ARG A 45 -4.75 31.86 -17.19
N GLN A 46 -4.41 32.79 -18.07
CA GLN A 46 -4.13 32.51 -19.49
C GLN A 46 -2.99 31.50 -19.67
N PHE A 47 -1.93 31.59 -18.86
CA PHE A 47 -0.83 30.64 -18.89
C PHE A 47 -1.29 29.19 -18.60
N TYR A 48 -2.05 28.99 -17.53
CA TYR A 48 -2.54 27.64 -17.18
C TYR A 48 -3.67 27.16 -18.11
N MET A 49 -4.54 28.06 -18.57
CA MET A 49 -5.55 27.74 -19.58
C MET A 49 -4.91 27.27 -20.89
N ARG A 50 -3.83 27.93 -21.33
CA ARG A 50 -3.09 27.52 -22.53
C ARG A 50 -2.56 26.09 -22.38
N LYS A 51 -2.01 25.73 -21.21
CA LYS A 51 -1.51 24.38 -20.99
C LYS A 51 -2.62 23.32 -21.05
N VAL A 52 -3.74 23.54 -20.36
CA VAL A 52 -4.87 22.59 -20.35
C VAL A 52 -5.51 22.46 -21.74
N LYS A 53 -5.66 23.58 -22.46
CA LYS A 53 -6.21 23.56 -23.83
C LYS A 53 -5.26 22.86 -24.81
N TYR A 54 -3.97 23.14 -24.70
CA TYR A 54 -2.95 22.53 -25.55
C TYR A 54 -2.85 21.02 -25.33
N THR A 55 -2.95 20.53 -24.09
CA THR A 55 -3.00 19.09 -23.81
C THR A 55 -4.25 18.45 -24.42
N GLN A 56 -5.41 19.09 -24.26
CA GLN A 56 -6.67 18.60 -24.84
C GLN A 56 -6.61 18.51 -26.37
N SER A 57 -6.07 19.52 -27.05
CA SER A 57 -5.90 19.48 -28.51
C SER A 57 -4.98 18.33 -28.95
N ASN A 58 -3.86 18.11 -28.26
CA ASN A 58 -2.95 17.00 -28.61
C ASN A 58 -3.58 15.62 -28.39
N PHE A 59 -4.31 15.43 -27.29
CA PHE A 59 -5.07 14.20 -27.06
C PHE A 59 -6.12 13.99 -28.16
N TYR A 60 -6.84 15.04 -28.52
CA TYR A 60 -7.86 14.98 -29.56
C TYR A 60 -7.27 14.63 -30.92
N GLU A 61 -6.18 15.28 -31.34
CA GLU A 61 -5.49 14.98 -32.60
C GLU A 61 -5.02 13.54 -32.63
N LYS A 62 -4.35 13.07 -31.58
CA LYS A 62 -3.78 11.72 -31.54
C LYS A 62 -4.86 10.64 -31.52
N LEU A 63 -5.89 10.77 -30.70
CA LEU A 63 -6.98 9.81 -30.67
C LEU A 63 -7.79 9.84 -31.98
N SER A 64 -7.92 11.01 -32.62
CA SER A 64 -8.60 11.11 -33.92
C SER A 64 -7.78 10.46 -35.03
N THR A 65 -6.45 10.65 -35.08
CA THR A 65 -5.61 9.94 -36.05
C THR A 65 -5.73 8.42 -35.90
N VAL A 66 -5.84 7.91 -34.66
CA VAL A 66 -6.05 6.48 -34.43
C VAL A 66 -7.41 6.03 -34.96
N ILE A 67 -8.49 6.76 -34.69
CA ILE A 67 -9.84 6.44 -35.19
C ILE A 67 -9.91 6.46 -36.72
N ASP A 68 -9.24 7.42 -37.36
CA ASP A 68 -9.28 7.61 -38.81
C ASP A 68 -8.39 6.62 -39.58
N ASP A 69 -7.24 6.23 -38.99
CA ASP A 69 -6.32 5.25 -39.57
C ASP A 69 -6.92 3.84 -39.61
N PHE A 70 -7.78 3.51 -38.65
CA PHE A 70 -8.39 2.19 -38.51
C PHE A 70 -9.67 2.05 -39.37
N PRO A 71 -9.70 1.09 -40.33
CA PRO A 71 -10.85 0.89 -41.21
C PRO A 71 -12.11 0.46 -40.43
N ARG A 72 -13.26 1.07 -40.73
CA ARG A 72 -14.54 0.67 -40.15
C ARG A 72 -15.01 -0.65 -40.76
N LEU A 73 -15.26 -1.65 -39.91
CA LEU A 73 -15.67 -3.00 -40.32
C LEU A 73 -16.89 -3.05 -41.23
N ASP A 74 -17.85 -2.15 -41.06
CA ASP A 74 -19.09 -2.11 -41.85
C ASP A 74 -18.90 -1.53 -43.27
N GLY A 75 -17.78 -0.83 -43.53
CA GLY A 75 -17.44 -0.24 -44.83
C GLY A 75 -16.37 -1.01 -45.61
N ILE A 76 -15.97 -2.18 -45.12
CA ILE A 76 -14.94 -3.03 -45.71
C ILE A 76 -15.61 -4.15 -46.52
N HIS A 77 -14.97 -4.59 -47.61
CA HIS A 77 -15.42 -5.74 -48.38
C HIS A 77 -15.58 -7.00 -47.46
N PRO A 78 -16.66 -7.78 -47.60
CA PRO A 78 -16.95 -8.95 -46.74
C PRO A 78 -15.76 -9.87 -46.49
N PHE A 79 -14.98 -10.16 -47.54
CA PHE A 79 -13.73 -10.95 -47.44
C PHE A 79 -12.75 -10.48 -46.36
N TYR A 80 -12.45 -9.17 -46.29
CA TYR A 80 -11.53 -8.64 -45.28
C TYR A 80 -12.22 -8.53 -43.90
N GLY A 81 -13.54 -8.37 -43.87
CA GLY A 81 -14.32 -8.41 -42.64
C GLY A 81 -14.27 -9.78 -41.96
N ASP A 82 -14.45 -10.84 -42.74
CA ASP A 82 -14.38 -12.23 -42.26
C ASP A 82 -12.94 -12.59 -41.84
N LEU A 83 -11.94 -12.14 -42.60
CA LEU A 83 -10.53 -12.34 -42.23
C LEU A 83 -10.17 -11.64 -40.91
N LEU A 84 -10.65 -10.41 -40.70
CA LEU A 84 -10.47 -9.69 -39.44
C LEU A 84 -11.22 -10.35 -38.28
N HIS A 85 -12.41 -10.91 -38.54
CA HIS A 85 -13.16 -11.65 -37.54
C HIS A 85 -12.40 -12.89 -37.06
N VAL A 86 -11.84 -13.68 -37.98
CA VAL A 86 -11.05 -14.88 -37.65
C VAL A 86 -9.75 -14.55 -36.91
N LEU A 87 -9.05 -13.48 -37.30
CA LEU A 87 -7.75 -13.14 -36.72
C LEU A 87 -7.81 -12.36 -35.41
N TYR A 88 -8.74 -11.40 -35.29
CA TYR A 88 -8.70 -10.40 -34.21
C TYR A 88 -10.01 -10.28 -33.40
N ASN A 89 -11.02 -11.10 -33.72
CA ASN A 89 -12.37 -10.99 -33.19
C ASN A 89 -13.02 -9.61 -33.49
N LYS A 90 -14.07 -9.64 -34.30
CA LYS A 90 -14.81 -8.44 -34.73
C LYS A 90 -15.33 -7.61 -33.56
N ASP A 91 -15.77 -8.27 -32.49
CA ASP A 91 -16.39 -7.60 -31.35
C ASP A 91 -15.35 -6.87 -30.50
N HIS A 92 -14.20 -7.51 -30.27
CA HIS A 92 -13.10 -6.90 -29.54
C HIS A 92 -12.55 -5.66 -30.28
N TYR A 93 -12.39 -5.75 -31.60
CA TYR A 93 -11.97 -4.62 -32.43
C TYR A 93 -12.95 -3.45 -32.36
N LYS A 94 -14.25 -3.72 -32.49
CA LYS A 94 -15.30 -2.68 -32.43
C LYS A 94 -15.41 -2.06 -31.04
N LEU A 95 -15.30 -2.88 -29.99
CA LEU A 95 -15.27 -2.40 -28.62
C LEU A 95 -14.08 -1.48 -28.42
N ALA A 96 -12.86 -1.90 -28.72
CA ALA A 96 -11.65 -1.09 -28.56
C ALA A 96 -11.75 0.29 -29.27
N LEU A 97 -12.21 0.33 -30.52
CA LEU A 97 -12.44 1.61 -31.22
C LEU A 97 -13.53 2.46 -30.55
N GLY A 98 -14.60 1.84 -30.07
CA GLY A 98 -15.64 2.52 -29.27
C GLY A 98 -15.10 3.09 -27.96
N GLN A 99 -14.20 2.37 -27.30
CA GLN A 99 -13.54 2.80 -26.06
C GLN A 99 -12.64 4.02 -26.30
N ILE A 100 -11.88 4.05 -27.39
CA ILE A 100 -11.05 5.20 -27.79
C ILE A 100 -11.94 6.44 -28.05
N ASN A 101 -13.08 6.25 -28.73
CA ASN A 101 -14.00 7.34 -29.01
C ASN A 101 -14.68 7.89 -27.74
N THR A 102 -15.03 7.01 -26.79
CA THR A 102 -15.57 7.45 -25.48
C THR A 102 -14.51 8.21 -24.68
N ALA A 103 -13.26 7.72 -24.62
CA ALA A 103 -12.15 8.42 -23.97
C ALA A 103 -11.93 9.82 -24.56
N ARG A 104 -11.94 9.95 -25.90
CA ARG A 104 -11.86 11.25 -26.60
C ARG A 104 -12.92 12.25 -26.10
N ASN A 105 -14.15 11.80 -25.93
CA ASN A 105 -15.27 12.65 -25.50
C ASN A 105 -15.16 13.03 -24.01
N ILE A 106 -14.71 12.11 -23.16
CA ILE A 106 -14.56 12.39 -21.72
C ILE A 106 -13.40 13.36 -21.49
N ILE A 107 -12.26 13.17 -22.15
CA ILE A 107 -11.13 14.11 -22.11
C ILE A 107 -11.58 15.53 -22.48
N ALA A 108 -12.40 15.66 -23.54
CA ALA A 108 -12.95 16.96 -23.94
C ALA A 108 -13.86 17.57 -22.87
N LYS A 109 -14.68 16.76 -22.20
CA LYS A 109 -15.57 17.20 -21.10
C LYS A 109 -14.75 17.67 -19.89
N ILE A 110 -13.81 16.85 -19.43
CA ILE A 110 -12.90 17.16 -18.31
C ILE A 110 -12.17 18.47 -18.57
N ALA A 111 -11.54 18.61 -19.75
CA ALA A 111 -10.82 19.83 -20.10
C ALA A 111 -11.73 21.07 -20.08
N LYS A 112 -12.95 20.96 -20.63
CA LYS A 112 -13.92 22.06 -20.64
C LYS A 112 -14.32 22.47 -19.22
N ASP A 113 -14.55 21.51 -18.33
CA ASP A 113 -14.92 21.77 -16.94
C ASP A 113 -13.77 22.45 -16.17
N TYR A 114 -12.53 21.98 -16.31
CA TYR A 114 -11.36 22.62 -15.70
C TYR A 114 -11.06 24.01 -16.27
N LEU A 115 -11.28 24.22 -17.57
CA LEU A 115 -11.15 25.55 -18.17
C LEU A 115 -12.19 26.52 -17.60
N ARG A 116 -13.42 26.09 -17.31
CA ARG A 116 -14.40 26.92 -16.59
C ARG A 116 -13.92 27.25 -15.18
N LEU A 117 -13.41 26.25 -14.43
CA LEU A 117 -12.90 26.47 -13.07
C LEU A 117 -11.69 27.43 -13.03
N LEU A 118 -10.79 27.34 -14.01
CA LEU A 118 -9.61 28.21 -14.13
C LEU A 118 -9.96 29.69 -14.37
N LYS A 119 -11.15 29.99 -14.92
CA LYS A 119 -11.60 31.39 -15.10
C LYS A 119 -11.77 32.12 -13.77
N TYR A 120 -12.12 31.39 -12.70
CA TYR A 120 -12.37 31.91 -11.36
C TYR A 120 -11.22 31.59 -10.38
N GLY A 121 -10.00 31.37 -10.89
CA GLY A 121 -8.83 31.10 -10.04
C GLY A 121 -8.20 32.38 -9.50
N ASP A 122 -8.19 32.59 -8.18
CA ASP A 122 -7.77 33.88 -7.60
C ASP A 122 -6.29 33.94 -7.20
N SER A 123 -5.62 32.79 -7.14
CA SER A 123 -4.22 32.68 -6.73
C SER A 123 -3.44 31.80 -7.70
N LEU A 124 -2.14 32.07 -7.85
CA LEU A 124 -1.20 31.19 -8.54
C LEU A 124 -1.26 29.76 -8.00
N TYR A 125 -1.36 29.60 -6.68
CA TYR A 125 -1.44 28.27 -6.07
C TYR A 125 -2.71 27.52 -6.50
N ARG A 126 -3.87 28.18 -6.43
CA ARG A 126 -5.16 27.61 -6.86
C ARG A 126 -5.14 27.23 -8.34
N CYS A 127 -4.62 28.09 -9.21
CA CYS A 127 -4.49 27.80 -10.64
C CYS A 127 -3.53 26.63 -10.90
N LYS A 128 -2.41 26.54 -10.16
CA LYS A 128 -1.48 25.42 -10.24
C LYS A 128 -2.13 24.11 -9.79
N CYS A 129 -2.87 24.12 -8.68
CA CYS A 129 -3.61 22.95 -8.20
C CYS A 129 -4.66 22.47 -9.20
N LEU A 130 -5.44 23.39 -9.78
CA LEU A 130 -6.43 23.06 -10.82
C LEU A 130 -5.77 22.44 -12.05
N LYS A 131 -4.62 22.97 -12.49
CA LYS A 131 -3.85 22.39 -13.59
C LYS A 131 -3.35 20.98 -13.25
N VAL A 132 -2.85 20.75 -12.04
CA VAL A 132 -2.38 19.42 -11.62
C VAL A 132 -3.55 18.44 -11.51
N ALA A 133 -4.68 18.87 -10.96
CA ALA A 133 -5.89 18.05 -10.87
C ALA A 133 -6.43 17.68 -12.25
N ALA A 134 -6.45 18.62 -13.20
CA ALA A 134 -6.85 18.38 -14.58
C ALA A 134 -5.97 17.31 -15.24
N LEU A 135 -4.64 17.47 -15.20
CA LEU A 135 -3.72 16.49 -15.78
C LEU A 135 -3.81 15.14 -15.08
N GLY A 136 -3.89 15.12 -13.75
CA GLY A 136 -4.01 13.87 -12.99
C GLY A 136 -5.36 13.16 -13.18
N GLN A 137 -6.43 13.87 -13.56
CA GLN A 137 -7.68 13.22 -13.97
C GLN A 137 -7.60 12.62 -15.37
N LEU A 138 -6.93 13.31 -16.31
CA LEU A 138 -6.62 12.75 -17.63
C LEU A 138 -5.74 11.49 -17.52
N GLU A 139 -4.77 11.47 -16.61
CA GLU A 139 -3.90 10.30 -16.37
C GLU A 139 -4.65 9.13 -15.71
N ARG A 140 -5.52 9.40 -14.73
CA ARG A 140 -6.26 8.33 -14.02
C ARG A 140 -7.26 7.62 -14.92
N GLU A 141 -7.86 8.35 -15.85
CA GLU A 141 -8.86 7.78 -16.76
C GLU A 141 -8.24 6.71 -17.68
N GLU A 142 -6.98 6.90 -18.09
CA GLU A 142 -6.22 5.91 -18.86
C GLU A 142 -5.81 4.69 -17.99
N GLY A 143 -5.47 4.91 -16.72
CA GLY A 143 -4.98 3.86 -15.82
C GLY A 143 -6.06 2.89 -15.30
N LEU A 144 -7.30 3.35 -15.17
CA LEU A 144 -8.42 2.51 -14.71
C LEU A 144 -8.86 1.50 -15.77
N ARG A 145 -8.70 1.79 -17.07
CA ARG A 145 -9.09 0.87 -18.15
C ARG A 145 -8.15 -0.31 -18.30
N LEU A 146 -6.84 -0.14 -18.14
CA LEU A 146 -5.89 -1.27 -18.19
C LEU A 146 -6.09 -2.28 -17.05
N GLU A 147 -6.53 -1.83 -15.87
CA GLU A 147 -6.89 -2.73 -14.76
C GLU A 147 -8.26 -3.40 -14.97
N GLU A 148 -9.20 -2.71 -15.62
CA GLU A 148 -10.50 -3.27 -16.01
C GLU A 148 -10.40 -4.19 -17.23
N GLU A 149 -9.52 -3.92 -18.19
CA GLU A 149 -9.22 -4.73 -19.38
C GLU A 149 -8.44 -5.98 -19.00
N ALA A 150 -7.44 -5.90 -18.12
CA ALA A 150 -6.82 -7.10 -17.55
C ALA A 150 -7.79 -7.93 -16.68
N ALA A 151 -8.83 -7.29 -16.13
CA ALA A 151 -9.91 -7.98 -15.44
C ALA A 151 -10.99 -8.54 -16.39
N GLN A 152 -11.21 -7.92 -17.56
CA GLN A 152 -12.19 -8.34 -18.59
C GLN A 152 -11.61 -9.41 -19.53
N GLU A 153 -10.35 -9.31 -19.93
CA GLU A 153 -9.61 -10.35 -20.69
C GLU A 153 -9.45 -11.63 -19.85
N ALA A 154 -9.37 -11.53 -18.52
CA ALA A 154 -9.41 -12.70 -17.63
C ALA A 154 -10.82 -13.28 -17.45
N PHE A 155 -11.85 -12.64 -18.00
CA PHE A 155 -13.27 -12.97 -17.79
C PHE A 155 -14.02 -13.41 -19.05
N GLN A 156 -13.44 -13.35 -20.25
CA GLN A 156 -14.02 -13.96 -21.45
C GLN A 156 -13.36 -15.30 -21.77
N ILE A 157 -13.88 -16.34 -21.14
CA ILE A 157 -13.98 -17.65 -21.77
C ILE A 157 -15.47 -17.86 -21.97
N ASP A 158 -15.98 -17.39 -23.11
CA ASP A 158 -17.34 -17.71 -23.54
C ASP A 158 -17.25 -18.85 -24.56
N GLY A 159 -17.94 -19.95 -24.27
CA GLY A 159 -17.98 -21.10 -25.17
C GLY A 159 -18.81 -22.32 -24.77
N HIS A 160 -19.33 -22.41 -23.54
CA HIS A 160 -20.37 -23.39 -23.21
C HIS A 160 -21.35 -22.78 -22.22
N GLU A 161 -22.66 -22.93 -22.50
CA GLU A 161 -23.72 -22.63 -21.55
C GLU A 161 -23.52 -23.50 -20.29
N LEU A 162 -22.81 -22.96 -19.31
CA LEU A 162 -22.57 -23.63 -18.04
C LEU A 162 -23.90 -23.83 -17.32
N THR A 163 -24.18 -25.08 -16.92
CA THR A 163 -25.28 -25.43 -16.00
C THR A 163 -25.16 -24.64 -14.70
N GLU A 164 -26.27 -24.44 -13.99
CA GLU A 164 -26.33 -23.63 -12.76
C GLU A 164 -25.27 -24.09 -11.72
N GLU A 165 -25.06 -25.40 -11.62
CA GLU A 165 -24.04 -26.02 -10.77
C GLU A 165 -22.60 -25.61 -11.16
N GLN A 166 -22.31 -25.52 -12.47
CA GLN A 166 -20.99 -25.11 -12.94
C GLN A 166 -20.73 -23.62 -12.68
N ARG A 167 -21.77 -22.77 -12.71
CA ARG A 167 -21.67 -21.34 -12.34
C ARG A 167 -21.38 -21.18 -10.85
N GLU A 168 -22.01 -21.98 -10.01
CA GLU A 168 -21.72 -22.00 -8.57
C GLU A 168 -20.30 -22.47 -8.28
N ILE A 169 -19.84 -23.54 -8.93
CA ILE A 169 -18.47 -24.04 -8.81
C ILE A 169 -17.45 -22.99 -9.29
N LEU A 170 -17.70 -22.34 -10.42
CA LEU A 170 -16.86 -21.24 -10.91
C LEU A 170 -16.85 -20.07 -9.91
N GLY A 171 -18.01 -19.74 -9.32
CA GLY A 171 -18.15 -18.74 -8.27
C GLY A 171 -17.33 -19.10 -7.02
N GLN A 172 -17.35 -20.36 -6.61
CA GLN A 172 -16.54 -20.86 -5.49
C GLN A 172 -15.05 -20.81 -5.82
N ILE A 173 -14.64 -21.17 -7.04
CA ILE A 173 -13.24 -21.09 -7.51
C ILE A 173 -12.77 -19.63 -7.55
N ARG A 174 -13.62 -18.70 -8.03
CA ARG A 174 -13.32 -17.25 -8.04
C ARG A 174 -13.18 -16.69 -6.63
N LYS A 175 -14.09 -17.02 -5.71
CA LYS A 175 -13.99 -16.64 -4.29
C LYS A 175 -12.71 -17.18 -3.65
N LYS A 176 -12.36 -18.45 -3.90
CA LYS A 176 -11.15 -19.10 -3.40
C LYS A 176 -9.86 -18.47 -3.97
N LYS A 177 -9.82 -18.18 -5.27
CA LYS A 177 -8.70 -17.46 -5.90
C LYS A 177 -8.58 -16.02 -5.38
N ALA A 178 -9.69 -15.31 -5.19
CA ALA A 178 -9.70 -13.97 -4.64
C ALA A 178 -9.15 -13.93 -3.21
N LEU A 179 -9.57 -14.88 -2.36
CA LEU A 179 -9.01 -15.03 -1.01
C LEU A 179 -7.52 -15.34 -1.04
N LEU A 180 -7.06 -16.23 -1.92
CA LEU A 180 -5.64 -16.58 -2.05
C LEU A 180 -4.79 -15.41 -2.57
N ILE A 181 -5.30 -14.64 -3.53
CA ILE A 181 -4.65 -13.41 -4.02
C ILE A 181 -4.63 -12.35 -2.93
N GLN A 182 -5.72 -12.18 -2.16
CA GLN A 182 -5.75 -11.29 -1.01
C GLN A 182 -4.74 -11.73 0.04
N GLU A 183 -4.65 -13.01 0.38
CA GLU A 183 -3.64 -13.54 1.30
C GLU A 183 -2.21 -13.32 0.80
N HIS A 184 -1.96 -13.52 -0.49
CA HIS A 184 -0.65 -13.28 -1.09
C HIS A 184 -0.30 -11.78 -1.11
N ARG A 185 -1.27 -10.92 -1.45
CA ARG A 185 -1.14 -9.45 -1.37
C ARG A 185 -0.93 -9.01 0.07
N MET A 186 -1.61 -9.64 1.01
CA MET A 186 -1.41 -9.42 2.44
C MET A 186 -0.01 -9.88 2.80
N LYS A 187 0.42 -11.13 2.56
CA LYS A 187 1.78 -11.64 2.83
C LYS A 187 2.89 -10.74 2.26
N LYS A 188 2.76 -10.27 1.01
CA LYS A 188 3.70 -9.34 0.38
C LYS A 188 3.69 -7.93 1.00
N ARG A 189 2.51 -7.37 1.30
CA ARG A 189 2.38 -6.06 1.98
C ARG A 189 2.73 -6.13 3.47
N THR A 190 2.53 -7.29 4.12
CA THR A 190 2.73 -7.52 5.55
C THR A 190 4.18 -7.84 5.89
N ALA A 191 4.99 -8.25 4.90
CA ALA A 191 6.40 -8.59 5.11
C ALA A 191 7.23 -7.37 5.58
N GLU A 192 6.82 -6.14 5.23
CA GLU A 192 7.62 -4.94 5.52
C GLU A 192 7.00 -3.99 6.57
N SER A 193 5.70 -4.06 6.87
CA SER A 193 5.05 -2.99 7.66
C SER A 193 3.91 -3.39 8.61
N ARG A 194 3.86 -4.64 9.12
CA ARG A 194 2.99 -4.96 10.27
C ARG A 194 3.80 -5.27 11.52
N PRO A 195 3.40 -4.75 12.69
CA PRO A 195 3.91 -5.24 13.96
C PRO A 195 3.56 -6.73 14.06
N ILE A 196 4.56 -7.55 14.38
CA ILE A 196 4.36 -8.97 14.69
C ILE A 196 3.32 -9.03 15.81
N VAL A 197 2.13 -9.54 15.48
CA VAL A 197 1.07 -9.73 16.45
C VAL A 197 1.57 -10.74 17.47
N PRO A 198 1.66 -10.39 18.76
CA PRO A 198 2.10 -11.34 19.78
C PRO A 198 1.19 -12.57 19.73
N ARG A 199 1.78 -13.77 19.84
CA ARG A 199 1.06 -15.06 19.82
C ARG A 199 -0.16 -15.15 20.75
N LYS A 200 -0.26 -14.27 21.75
CA LYS A 200 -1.40 -14.18 22.69
C LYS A 200 -2.64 -13.52 22.09
N PHE A 201 -2.53 -12.80 20.97
CA PHE A 201 -3.62 -12.07 20.33
C PHE A 201 -4.09 -12.80 19.06
N ASP A 202 -4.56 -14.04 19.24
CA ASP A 202 -5.11 -14.87 18.18
C ASP A 202 -6.61 -14.56 18.00
N LYS A 203 -6.93 -13.64 17.08
CA LYS A 203 -8.32 -13.24 16.79
C LYS A 203 -9.16 -14.40 16.26
N ASP A 204 -8.53 -15.30 15.52
CA ASP A 204 -9.18 -16.37 14.77
C ASP A 204 -9.14 -17.72 15.53
N ARG A 205 -8.65 -17.74 16.78
CA ARG A 205 -8.51 -18.93 17.66
C ARG A 205 -7.86 -20.14 16.97
N THR A 206 -6.93 -19.85 16.08
CA THR A 206 -6.26 -20.81 15.20
C THR A 206 -5.34 -21.78 15.95
N PHE A 207 -4.80 -21.38 17.10
CA PHE A 207 -3.84 -22.15 17.91
C PHE A 207 -4.48 -22.88 19.11
N THR A 208 -5.74 -23.28 19.00
CA THR A 208 -6.44 -24.06 20.04
C THR A 208 -6.16 -25.56 19.92
N THR A 209 -6.08 -26.26 21.06
CA THR A 209 -5.90 -27.74 21.11
C THR A 209 -7.04 -28.47 20.41
N ASP A 210 -8.24 -27.91 20.46
CA ASP A 210 -9.44 -28.53 19.91
C ASP A 210 -9.48 -28.44 18.38
N ARG A 211 -8.97 -27.34 17.80
CA ARG A 211 -8.80 -27.22 16.34
C ARG A 211 -7.71 -28.15 15.83
N MET A 212 -6.59 -28.25 16.55
CA MET A 212 -5.51 -29.19 16.24
C MET A 212 -6.05 -30.64 16.27
N GLY A 213 -6.86 -30.99 17.28
CA GLY A 213 -7.47 -32.31 17.37
C GLY A 213 -8.40 -32.64 16.22
N ARG A 214 -9.26 -31.68 15.81
CA ARG A 214 -10.14 -31.84 14.63
C ARG A 214 -9.36 -31.97 13.32
N GLN A 215 -8.28 -31.23 13.14
CA GLN A 215 -7.44 -31.34 11.94
C GLN A 215 -6.71 -32.68 11.87
N LEU A 216 -6.13 -33.15 12.98
CA LEU A 216 -5.47 -34.46 13.04
C LEU A 216 -6.47 -35.60 12.81
N SER A 217 -7.67 -35.50 13.39
CA SER A 217 -8.75 -36.45 13.15
C SER A 217 -9.22 -36.44 11.68
N SER A 218 -9.32 -35.27 11.04
CA SER A 218 -9.62 -35.18 9.60
C SER A 218 -8.51 -35.73 8.70
N MET A 219 -7.27 -35.78 9.20
CA MET A 219 -6.12 -36.42 8.54
C MET A 219 -5.98 -37.91 8.93
N GLY A 220 -6.86 -38.45 9.78
CA GLY A 220 -6.87 -39.86 10.18
C GLY A 220 -5.94 -40.22 11.35
N PHE A 221 -5.45 -39.26 12.12
CA PHE A 221 -4.60 -39.50 13.30
C PHE A 221 -5.35 -39.25 14.61
N ASP A 222 -5.16 -40.15 15.58
CA ASP A 222 -5.79 -40.04 16.90
C ASP A 222 -5.20 -38.88 17.72
N PRO A 223 -6.00 -37.87 18.08
CA PRO A 223 -5.49 -36.64 18.67
C PRO A 223 -5.28 -36.71 20.20
N SER A 224 -5.78 -37.74 20.88
CA SER A 224 -5.88 -37.80 22.35
C SER A 224 -4.54 -37.65 23.07
N ALA A 225 -3.50 -38.39 22.63
CA ALA A 225 -2.18 -38.33 23.25
C ALA A 225 -1.49 -36.96 23.10
N ALA A 226 -1.76 -36.25 22.00
CA ALA A 226 -1.23 -34.91 21.77
C ALA A 226 -1.97 -33.85 22.59
N MET A 227 -3.29 -33.98 22.75
CA MET A 227 -4.11 -33.09 23.58
C MET A 227 -3.77 -33.19 25.06
N ASP A 228 -3.56 -34.40 25.58
CA ASP A 228 -3.24 -34.62 26.99
C ASP A 228 -1.83 -34.10 27.36
N ARG A 229 -0.88 -34.23 26.43
CA ARG A 229 0.46 -33.64 26.56
C ARG A 229 0.43 -32.11 26.55
N ALA A 230 -0.43 -31.51 25.74
CA ALA A 230 -0.60 -30.05 25.71
C ALA A 230 -1.30 -29.54 26.99
N ARG A 231 -2.35 -30.25 27.45
CA ARG A 231 -3.09 -29.92 28.68
C ARG A 231 -2.22 -30.03 29.93
N SER A 232 -1.44 -31.09 30.06
CA SER A 232 -0.51 -31.28 31.19
C SER A 232 0.55 -30.19 31.30
N ARG A 233 1.05 -29.65 30.17
CA ARG A 233 1.99 -28.51 30.15
C ARG A 233 1.37 -27.17 30.52
N SER A 234 0.05 -27.00 30.32
CA SER A 234 -0.68 -25.76 30.65
C SER A 234 -1.02 -25.62 32.13
N ARG A 235 -1.11 -26.75 32.86
CA ARG A 235 -1.24 -26.74 34.32
C ARG A 235 0.12 -26.37 34.91
N GLY A 236 0.28 -25.09 35.25
CA GLY A 236 1.47 -24.60 35.93
C GLY A 236 1.82 -25.48 37.12
N ARG A 237 3.04 -26.03 37.12
CA ARG A 237 3.59 -26.80 38.25
C ARG A 237 3.49 -25.91 39.49
N LYS A 238 2.60 -26.23 40.44
CA LYS A 238 2.56 -25.57 41.74
C LYS A 238 3.95 -25.74 42.35
N ARG A 239 4.66 -24.63 42.59
CA ARG A 239 5.84 -24.65 43.46
C ARG A 239 5.35 -25.06 44.84
N GLU A 240 5.80 -26.21 45.31
CA GLU A 240 5.65 -26.58 46.71
C GLU A 240 6.40 -25.53 47.54
N ARG A 241 5.66 -24.73 48.32
CA ARG A 241 6.22 -23.91 49.39
C ARG A 241 6.41 -24.84 50.57
N SER A 242 7.66 -25.09 50.95
CA SER A 242 8.02 -25.83 52.16
C SER A 242 7.40 -25.14 53.39
N LEU A 243 6.56 -25.89 54.10
CA LEU A 243 6.04 -25.54 55.42
C LEU A 243 7.12 -25.81 56.46
N SER A 244 7.67 -24.77 57.07
CA SER A 244 8.36 -24.87 58.36
C SER A 244 7.54 -24.10 59.39
N ARG A 245 6.81 -24.86 60.21
CA ARG A 245 6.12 -24.44 61.43
C ARG A 245 7.13 -24.30 62.58
N ALA A 246 7.07 -23.17 63.27
CA ALA A 246 7.34 -23.02 64.71
C ALA A 246 6.49 -21.80 65.14
N ALA A 247 5.35 -22.03 65.83
CA ALA A 247 5.19 -21.84 67.29
C ALA A 247 5.50 -20.38 67.68
N SER A 248 4.66 -19.59 68.34
CA SER A 248 3.61 -19.87 69.31
C SER A 248 2.67 -18.67 69.38
N ASP A 249 1.45 -18.96 69.78
CA ASP A 249 0.38 -18.07 70.23
C ASP A 249 0.79 -17.20 71.43
N GLY A 250 0.08 -16.09 71.66
CA GLY A 250 -0.02 -15.44 72.99
C GLY A 250 0.47 -14.00 73.12
N ASP A 251 -0.51 -13.08 73.22
CA ASP A 251 -0.62 -11.94 74.14
C ASP A 251 0.53 -10.92 74.34
N ASP A 252 0.17 -9.68 73.96
CA ASP A 252 0.21 -8.45 74.78
C ASP A 252 1.54 -7.77 75.17
N MET A 253 1.43 -6.44 75.30
CA MET A 253 2.32 -5.44 75.92
C MET A 253 3.22 -4.57 75.00
N ASP A 254 2.77 -3.32 74.82
CA ASP A 254 3.56 -2.12 74.52
C ASP A 254 4.69 -1.89 75.55
N ILE A 255 5.82 -1.31 75.12
CA ILE A 255 6.60 -0.30 75.90
C ILE A 255 7.60 0.42 74.99
N ASP A 256 7.55 1.75 75.08
CA ASP A 256 8.38 2.75 74.40
C ASP A 256 9.90 2.56 74.57
N GLY A 257 10.63 2.72 73.46
CA GLY A 257 12.09 2.79 73.41
C GLY A 257 12.58 3.77 72.34
N GLN A 258 12.41 5.06 72.62
CA GLN A 258 13.22 6.21 72.14
C GLN A 258 13.62 6.27 70.64
N GLN A 259 12.76 6.94 69.88
CA GLN A 259 13.05 8.11 69.03
C GLN A 259 14.43 8.22 68.33
N SER A 260 14.43 8.25 67.00
CA SER A 260 14.60 9.52 66.27
C SER A 260 14.29 9.38 64.79
N SER A 261 13.69 10.44 64.28
CA SER A 261 12.82 10.42 63.12
C SER A 261 13.50 10.78 61.81
N LYS A 262 12.87 10.29 60.73
CA LYS A 262 12.69 10.96 59.43
C LYS A 262 13.88 11.03 58.48
N LYS A 263 13.71 10.26 57.40
CA LYS A 263 13.88 10.66 56.00
C LYS A 263 15.26 11.21 55.62
N LEU A 264 16.13 10.35 55.09
CA LEU A 264 16.85 10.67 53.85
C LEU A 264 16.94 9.44 52.95
N ARG A 265 16.02 9.43 51.98
CA ARG A 265 16.20 9.13 50.55
C ARG A 265 17.12 7.96 50.18
N ALA A 266 16.47 6.95 49.60
CA ALA A 266 17.04 5.90 48.79
C ALA A 266 18.12 6.41 47.82
N LEU A 267 19.38 6.11 48.13
CA LEU A 267 20.47 6.07 47.18
C LEU A 267 20.84 4.59 46.95
N SER A 268 19.94 3.86 46.29
CA SER A 268 20.26 2.52 45.81
C SER A 268 21.18 2.66 44.60
N ARG A 269 22.48 2.50 44.87
CA ARG A 269 23.54 2.19 43.91
C ARG A 269 22.99 1.22 42.86
N SER A 270 22.99 1.67 41.61
CA SER A 270 22.58 0.89 40.46
C SER A 270 23.32 -0.45 40.43
N ARG A 271 22.56 -1.51 40.66
CA ARG A 271 22.93 -2.92 40.53
C ARG A 271 23.66 -3.09 39.19
N SER A 272 24.96 -3.32 39.26
CA SER A 272 25.86 -3.56 38.12
C SER A 272 25.25 -4.60 37.18
N ARG A 273 25.13 -4.22 35.89
CA ARG A 273 24.66 -5.09 34.80
C ARG A 273 25.46 -6.39 34.85
N SER A 274 24.81 -7.44 35.31
CA SER A 274 25.43 -8.75 35.48
C SER A 274 25.74 -9.31 34.08
N LYS A 275 27.03 -9.36 33.74
CA LYS A 275 27.66 -10.14 32.65
C LYS A 275 26.88 -10.14 31.31
N SER A 276 26.90 -9.04 30.57
CA SER A 276 26.57 -9.10 29.14
C SER A 276 27.70 -9.84 28.41
N ARG A 277 27.38 -10.97 27.75
CA ARG A 277 28.30 -11.63 26.82
C ARG A 277 28.76 -10.63 25.75
N PRO A 278 30.03 -10.64 25.35
CA PRO A 278 30.51 -9.74 24.31
C PRO A 278 29.72 -9.99 23.02
N PRO A 279 29.27 -8.94 22.30
CA PRO A 279 28.48 -9.09 21.07
C PRO A 279 29.15 -9.91 19.96
N GLU A 280 30.45 -10.18 20.11
CA GLU A 280 31.29 -10.90 19.16
C GLU A 280 31.26 -12.42 19.34
N GLU A 281 30.74 -12.91 20.47
CA GLU A 281 30.62 -14.34 20.74
C GLU A 281 29.42 -14.92 19.97
N VAL A 282 29.62 -16.04 19.28
CA VAL A 282 28.55 -16.69 18.49
C VAL A 282 27.58 -17.39 19.42
N VAL A 283 26.29 -17.08 19.30
CA VAL A 283 25.24 -17.78 20.03
C VAL A 283 24.73 -18.92 19.15
N PRO A 284 24.53 -20.13 19.70
CA PRO A 284 23.88 -21.22 18.96
C PRO A 284 22.53 -20.77 18.40
N GLY A 285 22.38 -20.82 17.06
CA GLY A 285 21.18 -20.38 16.33
C GLY A 285 21.31 -19.08 15.55
N GLU A 286 22.42 -18.33 15.67
CA GLU A 286 22.65 -17.09 14.90
C GLU A 286 23.15 -17.31 13.47
N GLY A 287 23.48 -18.54 13.08
CA GLY A 287 23.89 -18.89 11.71
C GLY A 287 25.31 -18.47 11.30
N PHE A 288 26.14 -18.02 12.24
CA PHE A 288 27.57 -17.78 12.00
C PHE A 288 28.38 -19.05 12.34
N LYS A 289 29.40 -19.36 11.52
CA LYS A 289 30.28 -20.51 11.75
C LYS A 289 31.25 -20.24 12.91
N ASP A 290 31.91 -19.08 12.89
CA ASP A 290 32.94 -18.69 13.87
C ASP A 290 32.75 -17.27 14.42
N SER A 291 33.34 -17.00 15.58
CA SER A 291 33.38 -15.65 16.18
C SER A 291 34.09 -14.64 15.25
N ALA A 292 35.12 -15.07 14.53
CA ALA A 292 35.80 -14.23 13.54
C ALA A 292 34.87 -13.82 12.38
N GLN A 293 33.98 -14.72 11.94
CA GLN A 293 32.99 -14.42 10.91
C GLN A 293 31.96 -13.38 11.42
N LYS A 294 31.52 -13.54 12.67
CA LYS A 294 30.61 -12.59 13.33
C LYS A 294 31.25 -11.20 13.48
N LYS A 295 32.53 -11.12 13.87
CA LYS A 295 33.29 -9.85 13.93
C LYS A 295 33.38 -9.17 12.57
N LYS A 296 33.68 -9.92 11.50
CA LYS A 296 33.71 -9.40 10.12
C LYS A 296 32.34 -8.88 9.68
N ALA A 297 31.26 -9.59 10.02
CA ALA A 297 29.89 -9.16 9.71
C ALA A 297 29.52 -7.86 10.45
N ILE A 298 29.83 -7.76 11.75
CA ILE A 298 29.62 -6.55 12.55
C ILE A 298 30.40 -5.36 11.96
N LYS A 299 31.65 -5.57 11.54
CA LYS A 299 32.46 -4.52 10.90
C LYS A 299 31.84 -4.03 9.60
N LYS A 300 31.43 -4.94 8.70
CA LYS A 300 30.73 -4.58 7.45
C LYS A 300 29.42 -3.83 7.71
N ALA A 301 28.66 -4.22 8.74
CA ALA A 301 27.44 -3.53 9.13
C ALA A 301 27.73 -2.08 9.59
N LYS A 302 28.77 -1.88 10.42
CA LYS A 302 29.18 -0.54 10.87
C LYS A 302 29.69 0.34 9.73
N ASP A 303 30.46 -0.21 8.80
CA ASP A 303 30.99 0.53 7.65
C ASP A 303 29.86 0.99 6.70
N SER A 304 28.84 0.16 6.48
CA SER A 304 27.67 0.56 5.66
C SER A 304 26.84 1.69 6.27
N VAL A 305 26.79 1.76 7.61
CA VAL A 305 26.11 2.82 8.35
C VAL A 305 26.96 4.10 8.44
N ARG A 306 28.28 4.00 8.45
CA ARG A 306 29.20 5.14 8.63
C ARG A 306 28.98 6.24 7.60
N ASN A 307 28.94 5.91 6.31
CA ASN A 307 28.76 6.91 5.25
C ASN A 307 27.38 7.56 5.32
N ARG A 308 26.33 6.75 5.58
CA ARG A 308 24.95 7.25 5.74
C ARG A 308 24.83 8.23 6.90
N ASN A 309 25.43 7.92 8.05
CA ASN A 309 25.44 8.78 9.22
C ASN A 309 26.28 10.05 9.00
N LYS A 310 27.41 9.94 8.30
CA LYS A 310 28.25 11.09 7.94
C LYS A 310 27.51 12.09 7.05
N GLU A 311 26.69 11.58 6.14
CA GLU A 311 25.84 12.39 5.26
C GLU A 311 24.52 12.84 5.91
N ALA A 312 24.30 12.53 7.20
CA ALA A 312 23.06 12.80 7.94
C ALA A 312 21.78 12.35 7.21
N ARG A 313 21.88 11.30 6.37
CA ARG A 313 20.75 10.80 5.59
C ARG A 313 19.78 10.08 6.53
N ARG A 314 18.50 10.44 6.42
CA ARG A 314 17.39 9.86 7.20
C ARG A 314 17.46 8.33 7.20
N GLY A 315 17.68 7.74 8.38
CA GLY A 315 17.76 6.29 8.54
C GLY A 315 16.39 5.61 8.42
N GLU A 316 16.38 4.28 8.33
CA GLU A 316 15.13 3.51 8.32
C GLU A 316 14.36 3.64 9.63
N ALA A 317 15.07 3.82 10.75
CA ALA A 317 14.49 4.14 12.05
C ALA A 317 13.83 5.53 12.10
N ASP A 318 14.35 6.49 11.31
CA ASP A 318 13.83 7.87 11.24
C ASP A 318 12.71 8.03 10.20
N ARG A 319 12.28 6.94 9.55
CA ARG A 319 11.06 6.93 8.71
C ARG A 319 9.79 6.98 9.55
N VAL A 320 9.88 6.70 10.84
CA VAL A 320 8.77 6.84 11.78
C VAL A 320 8.82 8.26 12.32
N ILE A 321 7.77 9.05 12.08
CA ILE A 321 7.58 10.31 12.77
C ILE A 321 7.02 9.96 14.16
N PRO A 322 7.78 10.07 15.26
CA PRO A 322 7.23 9.89 16.59
C PRO A 322 6.30 11.07 16.86
N THR A 323 5.01 10.91 16.57
CA THR A 323 3.91 11.85 16.83
C THR A 323 4.26 13.33 16.57
N LEU A 324 3.82 13.90 15.43
CA LEU A 324 4.03 15.31 15.06
C LEU A 324 3.69 16.33 16.16
N LYS A 325 2.89 15.94 17.15
CA LYS A 325 2.49 16.76 18.29
C LYS A 325 2.67 15.96 19.59
N PRO A 326 3.78 16.12 20.32
CA PRO A 326 4.03 15.40 21.55
C PRO A 326 3.05 15.79 22.67
N LYS A 327 2.68 14.83 23.53
CA LYS A 327 1.63 14.98 24.55
C LYS A 327 1.82 16.18 25.50
N HIS A 328 3.06 16.60 25.76
CA HIS A 328 3.34 17.75 26.61
C HIS A 328 2.85 19.09 26.02
N LEU A 329 2.65 19.19 24.69
CA LEU A 329 2.05 20.36 24.04
C LEU A 329 0.52 20.41 24.17
N PHE A 330 -0.12 19.31 24.55
CA PHE A 330 -1.57 19.18 24.74
C PHE A 330 -1.99 18.96 26.19
N SER A 331 -1.03 18.77 27.10
CA SER A 331 -1.30 18.79 28.54
C SER A 331 -1.71 20.20 28.95
N GLY A 332 -3.01 20.46 29.03
CA GLY A 332 -3.59 21.72 29.52
C GLY A 332 -4.34 22.57 28.48
N LYS A 333 -4.38 22.17 27.20
CA LYS A 333 -5.21 22.85 26.19
C LYS A 333 -6.50 22.07 25.97
N SER A 334 -7.60 22.51 26.59
CA SER A 334 -8.94 22.00 26.29
C SER A 334 -9.35 22.39 24.86
N SER A 335 -10.04 21.48 24.18
CA SER A 335 -10.38 21.61 22.75
C SER A 335 -11.48 22.63 22.45
N ILE A 336 -12.23 23.11 23.45
CA ILE A 336 -13.24 24.17 23.30
C ILE A 336 -13.69 24.66 24.69
N GLY A 337 -13.60 25.97 24.94
CA GLY A 337 -14.14 26.63 26.14
C GLY A 337 -13.19 27.64 26.79
N LYS A 338 -13.62 28.91 26.92
CA LYS A 338 -12.94 29.94 27.72
C LYS A 338 -13.47 29.92 29.16
N THR A 339 -12.60 29.89 30.15
CA THR A 339 -12.97 30.19 31.54
C THR A 339 -12.93 31.70 31.74
N SER A 340 -14.06 32.37 31.53
CA SER A 340 -14.29 33.69 32.10
C SER A 340 -14.39 33.53 33.61
N ARG A 341 -13.48 34.12 34.37
CA ARG A 341 -13.75 34.52 35.76
C ARG A 341 -13.56 36.03 35.84
N ARG A 342 -14.62 36.66 36.36
CA ARG A 342 -14.67 38.06 36.78
C ARG A 342 -13.58 38.37 37.78
#